data_AF-A0A7X4WBE0-F1
#
_entry.id   AF-A0A7X4WBE0-F1
#
_cell.length_a   1.000
_cell.length_b   1.000
_cell.length_c   1.000
_cell.angle_alpha   90.00
_cell.angle_beta   90.00
_cell.angle_gamma   90.00
#
_symmetry.space_group_name_H-M   'P 1'
#
loop_
_entity.id
_entity.type
_entity.pdbx_description
1 polymer ?
#
loop_
_entity_poly.entity_id
_entity_poly.type
_entity_poly.pdbx_seq_one_letter_code
_entity_poly.pdbx_strand_id
1 'polypeptide(L)'
;MYIKDTRGSGASFAYGAVSGYSGASADIGSIGIPKHIDGYWAKYHADEDELINFYRISSPIDSNLAKQKIETLRNYYRSHKTLNTRIRVVVDSERVRVLYSMNCYSYRMDCTPRKNADPNGWVVRSPDDTTEVVVLFDGTGEASNTPFPGSPYDK
;
A
#
# COMPACT_ATOMS: atom_id res chain seq x y z
N MET A 1 4.16 10.77 -1.26
CA MET A 1 3.46 10.21 -0.07
C MET A 1 4.50 9.56 0.84
N TYR A 2 4.27 9.45 2.14
CA TYR A 2 5.22 8.98 3.13
C TYR A 2 4.53 8.08 4.15
N ILE A 3 5.14 6.93 4.46
CA ILE A 3 4.66 6.03 5.51
C ILE A 3 5.71 5.96 6.62
N LYS A 4 5.26 6.19 7.85
CA LYS A 4 6.08 6.09 9.07
C LYS A 4 5.83 4.76 9.77
N ASP A 5 6.89 4.14 10.26
CA ASP A 5 6.84 2.94 11.08
C ASP A 5 6.88 3.24 12.58
N THR A 6 6.63 2.23 13.41
CA THR A 6 6.64 2.33 14.87
C THR A 6 7.99 2.75 15.46
N ARG A 7 9.10 2.56 14.74
CA ARG A 7 10.47 2.90 15.16
C ARG A 7 10.91 4.30 14.69
N GLY A 8 10.04 5.01 13.97
CA GLY A 8 10.33 6.35 13.45
C GLY A 8 11.08 6.35 12.11
N SER A 9 11.37 5.17 11.55
CA SER A 9 11.79 5.06 10.16
C SER A 9 10.59 5.29 9.25
N GLY A 10 10.83 5.64 7.99
CA GLY A 10 9.76 5.74 7.03
C GLY A 10 10.29 5.77 5.62
N ALA A 11 9.40 5.51 4.68
CA ALA A 11 9.73 5.47 3.28
C ALA A 11 8.77 6.35 2.49
N SER A 12 9.35 7.06 1.53
CA SER A 12 8.63 7.93 0.61
C SER A 12 8.28 7.17 -0.65
N PHE A 13 7.03 7.29 -1.06
CA PHE A 13 6.61 7.01 -2.42
C PHE A 13 6.75 8.29 -3.25
N ALA A 14 7.52 8.19 -4.34
CA ALA A 14 7.69 9.27 -5.32
C ALA A 14 6.32 9.66 -5.89
N TYR A 15 6.04 10.96 -5.79
CA TYR A 15 4.86 11.61 -6.33
C TYR A 15 4.86 11.48 -7.86
N GLY A 16 3.70 11.25 -8.46
CA GLY A 16 3.55 11.26 -9.91
C GLY A 16 2.10 11.47 -10.31
N ALA A 17 1.91 12.11 -11.46
CA ALA A 17 0.68 12.02 -12.23
C ALA A 17 0.33 10.54 -12.38
N VAL A 18 -0.75 10.10 -11.73
CA VAL A 18 -1.28 8.76 -11.95
C VAL A 18 -2.02 8.77 -13.29
N SER A 19 -1.25 8.59 -14.36
CA SER A 19 -1.78 8.35 -15.70
C SER A 19 -2.44 6.96 -15.68
N GLY A 20 -3.77 6.93 -15.58
CA GLY A 20 -4.56 5.70 -15.55
C GLY A 20 -5.31 5.52 -14.24
N TYR A 21 -6.63 5.58 -14.32
CA TYR A 21 -7.53 5.22 -13.23
C TYR A 21 -7.40 3.72 -12.90
N SER A 22 -7.52 3.39 -11.61
CA SER A 22 -7.25 2.13 -10.89
C SER A 22 -5.79 1.60 -10.93
N GLY A 23 -5.08 1.71 -9.80
CA GLY A 23 -4.02 0.75 -9.47
C GLY A 23 -2.57 1.26 -9.43
N ALA A 24 -2.32 2.56 -9.46
CA ALA A 24 -0.95 3.07 -9.33
C ALA A 24 -0.34 2.64 -7.99
N SER A 25 0.92 2.19 -8.03
CA SER A 25 1.54 1.62 -6.86
C SER A 25 3.06 1.71 -6.84
N ALA A 26 3.64 1.72 -5.64
CA ALA A 26 5.08 1.59 -5.48
C ALA A 26 5.45 0.68 -4.31
N ASP A 27 6.60 0.04 -4.47
CA ASP A 27 7.32 -0.67 -3.41
C ASP A 27 8.13 0.34 -2.60
N ILE A 28 7.87 0.40 -1.29
CA ILE A 28 8.59 1.27 -0.37
C ILE A 28 9.64 0.53 0.47
N GLY A 29 9.99 -0.70 0.08
CA GLY A 29 11.00 -1.52 0.73
C GLY A 29 10.58 -2.05 2.10
N SER A 30 11.57 -2.49 2.88
CA SER A 30 11.37 -3.11 4.19
C SER A 30 11.34 -2.07 5.32
N ILE A 31 10.26 -1.27 5.40
CA ILE A 31 9.96 -0.54 6.64
C ILE A 31 9.45 -1.50 7.73
N GLY A 32 9.50 -1.09 9.00
CA GLY A 32 8.91 -1.84 10.10
C GLY A 32 7.39 -1.86 10.06
N ILE A 33 6.75 -2.02 11.22
CA ILE A 33 5.29 -2.01 11.33
C ILE A 33 4.77 -0.59 11.04
N PRO A 34 3.93 -0.36 10.02
CA PRO A 34 3.39 0.96 9.73
C PRO A 34 2.52 1.50 10.87
N LYS A 35 2.60 2.81 11.12
CA LYS A 35 1.78 3.50 12.12
C LYS A 35 1.05 4.74 11.60
N HIS A 36 1.49 5.30 10.48
CA HIS A 36 0.92 6.54 9.96
C HIS A 36 1.23 6.69 8.47
N ILE A 37 0.29 7.28 7.74
CA ILE A 37 0.43 7.63 6.32
C ILE A 37 0.13 9.12 6.12
N ASP A 38 1.01 9.82 5.41
CA ASP A 38 0.90 11.24 5.07
C ASP A 38 1.20 11.44 3.59
N GLY A 39 0.48 12.28 2.86
CA GLY A 39 0.91 12.68 1.53
C GLY A 39 -0.12 13.37 0.67
N TYR A 40 0.37 13.82 -0.48
CA TYR A 40 -0.41 14.44 -1.57
C TYR A 40 -0.30 13.59 -2.83
N TRP A 41 -1.34 13.60 -3.65
CA TRP A 41 -1.33 13.09 -5.03
C TRP A 41 -2.34 13.88 -5.86
N ALA A 42 -2.23 13.77 -7.18
CA ALA A 42 -3.14 14.46 -8.10
C ALA A 42 -3.53 13.53 -9.26
N LYS A 43 -4.75 13.69 -9.73
CA LYS A 43 -5.23 13.07 -10.98
C LYS A 43 -4.73 13.91 -12.14
N TYR A 44 -4.09 13.24 -13.10
CA TYR A 44 -3.59 13.84 -14.32
C TYR A 44 -4.48 13.43 -15.49
N HIS A 45 -4.85 14.41 -16.30
CA HIS A 45 -5.62 14.24 -17.52
C HIS A 45 -4.66 14.31 -18.70
N ALA A 46 -4.31 13.14 -19.25
CA ALA A 46 -3.27 13.02 -20.27
C ALA A 46 -3.62 13.75 -21.57
N ASP A 47 -4.89 13.80 -21.95
CA ASP A 47 -5.33 14.44 -23.20
C ASP A 47 -5.23 15.98 -23.14
N GLU A 48 -5.37 16.56 -21.94
CA GLU A 48 -5.32 18.01 -21.71
C GLU A 48 -3.97 18.46 -21.11
N ASP A 49 -3.05 17.52 -20.86
CA ASP A 49 -1.78 17.76 -20.17
C ASP A 49 -1.95 18.55 -18.85
N GLU A 50 -3.00 18.24 -18.08
CA GLU A 50 -3.43 19.02 -16.91
C GLU A 50 -3.68 18.18 -15.65
N LEU A 51 -3.46 18.77 -14.47
CA LEU A 51 -3.87 18.20 -13.18
C LEU A 51 -5.29 18.67 -12.83
N ILE A 52 -6.24 17.74 -12.77
CA ILE A 52 -7.68 18.06 -12.67
C ILE A 52 -8.28 17.84 -11.28
N ASN A 53 -7.62 17.05 -10.42
CA ASN A 53 -8.04 16.83 -9.04
C ASN A 53 -6.81 16.62 -8.14
N PHE A 54 -6.89 17.14 -6.92
CA PHE A 54 -5.82 17.07 -5.94
C PHE A 54 -6.33 16.35 -4.70
N TYR A 55 -5.45 15.58 -4.08
CA TYR A 55 -5.80 14.78 -2.93
C TYR A 55 -4.74 14.88 -1.84
N ARG A 56 -5.19 14.73 -0.59
CA ARG A 56 -4.35 14.70 0.61
C ARG A 56 -4.79 13.58 1.54
N ILE A 57 -3.84 12.92 2.18
CA ILE A 57 -4.11 12.04 3.32
C ILE A 57 -3.15 12.36 4.46
N SER A 58 -3.68 12.33 5.69
CA SER A 58 -2.90 12.24 6.91
C SER A 58 -3.72 11.42 7.88
N SER A 59 -3.32 10.17 8.11
CA SER A 59 -4.13 9.22 8.86
C SER A 59 -3.28 8.23 9.65
N PRO A 60 -3.68 7.92 10.91
CA PRO A 60 -3.05 6.86 11.66
C PRO A 60 -3.37 5.50 11.05
N ILE A 61 -2.41 4.57 11.16
CA ILE A 61 -2.60 3.15 10.85
C ILE A 61 -2.64 2.39 12.18
N ASP A 62 -3.61 1.50 12.35
CA ASP A 62 -3.63 0.59 13.51
C ASP A 62 -2.43 -0.36 13.45
N SER A 63 -1.35 0.04 14.11
CA SER A 63 -0.09 -0.69 14.09
C SER A 63 -0.17 -2.05 14.79
N ASN A 64 -1.09 -2.23 15.75
CA ASN A 64 -1.28 -3.52 16.42
C ASN A 64 -1.94 -4.51 15.46
N LEU A 65 -3.01 -4.09 14.79
CA LEU A 65 -3.67 -4.90 13.77
C LEU A 65 -2.76 -5.13 12.56
N ALA A 66 -2.03 -4.12 12.11
CA ALA A 66 -1.07 -4.25 11.02
C ALA A 66 0.02 -5.28 11.34
N LYS A 67 0.56 -5.28 12.57
CA LYS A 67 1.52 -6.29 13.04
C LYS A 67 0.92 -7.69 13.00
N GLN A 68 -0.30 -7.87 13.51
CA GLN A 68 -0.97 -9.17 13.49
C GLN A 68 -1.15 -9.68 12.05
N LYS A 69 -1.63 -8.84 11.15
CA LYS A 69 -1.80 -9.17 9.72
C LYS A 69 -0.48 -9.56 9.04
N ILE A 70 0.59 -8.80 9.30
CA ILE A 70 1.94 -9.11 8.78
C ILE A 70 2.40 -10.49 9.26
N GLU A 71 2.24 -10.77 10.56
CA GLU A 71 2.64 -12.06 11.12
C GLU A 71 1.76 -13.22 10.61
N THR A 72 0.47 -12.98 10.34
CA THR A 72 -0.39 -13.95 9.65
C THR A 72 0.19 -14.31 8.29
N LEU A 73 0.55 -13.32 7.46
CA LEU A 73 1.12 -13.60 6.13
C LEU A 73 2.49 -14.29 6.22
N ARG A 74 3.35 -13.90 7.18
CA ARG A 74 4.65 -14.53 7.42
C ARG A 74 4.55 -16.00 7.80
N ASN A 75 3.46 -16.38 8.47
CA ASN A 75 3.19 -17.76 8.89
C ASN A 75 2.22 -18.48 7.94
N TYR A 76 1.83 -17.87 6.83
CA TYR A 76 0.76 -18.38 5.98
C TYR A 76 1.15 -19.68 5.26
N TYR A 77 2.36 -19.74 4.71
CA TYR A 77 2.84 -20.88 3.93
C TYR A 77 3.48 -21.98 4.79
N ARG A 78 3.34 -23.24 4.36
CA ARG A 78 3.89 -24.40 5.10
C ARG A 78 5.41 -24.34 5.21
N SER A 79 6.06 -24.33 4.06
CA SER A 79 7.51 -24.51 3.91
C SER A 79 8.24 -23.22 3.53
N HIS A 80 7.52 -22.23 2.98
CA HIS A 80 8.13 -20.99 2.53
C HIS A 80 8.46 -20.04 3.69
N LYS A 81 9.76 -19.87 3.96
CA LYS A 81 10.29 -18.90 4.93
C LYS A 81 10.90 -17.71 4.18
N THR A 82 10.07 -16.69 3.98
CA THR A 82 10.39 -15.28 3.75
C THR A 82 11.57 -14.96 2.81
N LEU A 83 11.27 -14.74 1.53
CA LEU A 83 12.12 -13.96 0.63
C LEU A 83 11.33 -12.79 0.06
N ASN A 84 11.94 -11.60 0.02
CA ASN A 84 11.42 -10.40 -0.68
C ASN A 84 10.03 -9.94 -0.20
N THR A 85 9.96 -9.45 1.03
CA THR A 85 8.77 -8.78 1.56
C THR A 85 8.65 -7.37 1.00
N ARG A 86 7.44 -6.90 0.70
CA ARG A 86 7.21 -5.57 0.13
C ARG A 86 6.01 -4.90 0.78
N ILE A 87 6.10 -3.59 0.96
CA ILE A 87 4.93 -2.76 1.24
C ILE A 87 4.59 -2.00 -0.03
N ARG A 88 3.36 -2.17 -0.50
CA ARG A 88 2.83 -1.56 -1.71
C ARG A 88 1.73 -0.60 -1.33
N VAL A 89 1.89 0.67 -1.69
CA VAL A 89 0.79 1.64 -1.62
C VAL A 89 0.01 1.54 -2.92
N VAL A 90 -1.32 1.50 -2.86
CA VAL A 90 -2.20 1.50 -4.02
C VAL A 90 -3.15 2.68 -3.90
N VAL A 91 -3.21 3.51 -4.93
CA VAL A 91 -4.11 4.68 -4.98
C VAL A 91 -5.15 4.47 -6.07
N ASP A 92 -6.39 4.79 -5.75
CA ASP A 92 -7.53 4.74 -6.66
C ASP A 92 -8.46 5.93 -6.37
N SER A 93 -8.35 6.98 -7.18
CA SER A 93 -8.96 8.29 -6.90
C SER A 93 -8.58 8.79 -5.50
N GLU A 94 -9.55 9.09 -4.63
CA GLU A 94 -9.35 9.47 -3.24
C GLU A 94 -8.98 8.29 -2.32
N ARG A 95 -9.18 7.04 -2.74
CA ARG A 95 -8.92 5.86 -1.90
C ARG A 95 -7.44 5.48 -1.91
N VAL A 96 -6.88 5.21 -0.72
CA VAL A 96 -5.51 4.76 -0.52
C VAL A 96 -5.51 3.45 0.27
N ARG A 97 -4.79 2.46 -0.24
CA ARG A 97 -4.54 1.18 0.43
C ARG A 97 -3.06 0.97 0.65
N VAL A 98 -2.70 0.42 1.81
CA VAL A 98 -1.34 -0.05 2.12
C VAL A 98 -1.39 -1.55 2.23
N LEU A 99 -0.69 -2.24 1.33
CA LEU A 99 -0.64 -3.68 1.23
C LEU A 99 0.72 -4.17 1.68
N TYR A 100 0.76 -5.28 2.39
CA TYR A 100 1.98 -6.04 2.64
C TYR A 100 1.93 -7.35 1.87
N SER A 101 2.99 -7.66 1.15
CA SER A 101 3.11 -8.86 0.35
C SER A 101 4.40 -9.60 0.63
N MET A 102 4.38 -10.90 0.35
CA MET A 102 5.54 -11.77 0.35
C MET A 102 5.56 -12.52 -0.97
N ASN A 103 6.70 -12.48 -1.67
CA ASN A 103 6.78 -13.18 -2.95
C ASN A 103 6.75 -14.70 -2.72
N CYS A 104 5.75 -15.37 -3.29
CA CYS A 104 5.74 -16.82 -3.40
C CYS A 104 5.46 -17.22 -4.85
N TYR A 105 6.43 -17.85 -5.48
CA TYR A 105 6.36 -18.21 -6.89
C TYR A 105 6.02 -19.69 -7.04
N SER A 106 4.75 -20.03 -7.18
CA SER A 106 4.26 -21.42 -7.21
C SER A 106 4.95 -22.32 -8.25
N TYR A 107 5.43 -21.73 -9.36
CA TYR A 107 6.17 -22.46 -10.40
C TYR A 107 7.58 -22.94 -9.97
N ARG A 108 8.12 -22.45 -8.84
CA ARG A 108 9.44 -22.83 -8.29
C ARG A 108 9.45 -23.06 -6.78
N MET A 109 8.33 -22.82 -6.09
CA MET A 109 8.25 -22.78 -4.63
C MET A 109 6.95 -23.42 -4.15
N ASP A 110 6.99 -24.06 -2.98
CA ASP A 110 5.78 -24.57 -2.33
C ASP A 110 5.04 -23.42 -1.61
N CYS A 111 4.06 -22.88 -2.33
CA CYS A 111 3.14 -21.85 -1.85
C CYS A 111 1.88 -22.44 -1.22
N THR A 112 1.92 -23.69 -0.73
CA THR A 112 0.76 -24.30 -0.09
C THR A 112 0.51 -23.65 1.27
N PRO A 113 -0.70 -23.13 1.53
CA PRO A 113 -1.05 -22.59 2.84
C PRO A 113 -0.99 -23.66 3.94
N ARG A 114 -0.65 -23.24 5.16
CA ARG A 114 -0.81 -24.07 6.36
C ARG A 114 -2.28 -24.36 6.60
N LYS A 115 -2.56 -25.47 7.29
CA LYS A 115 -3.91 -25.70 7.82
C LYS A 115 -4.24 -24.57 8.80
N ASN A 116 -5.41 -23.96 8.64
CA ASN A 116 -5.85 -22.80 9.43
C ASN A 116 -4.81 -21.64 9.43
N ALA A 117 -4.14 -21.41 8.30
CA ALA A 117 -3.13 -20.37 8.13
C ALA A 117 -3.66 -18.95 8.39
N ASP A 118 -4.94 -18.71 8.10
CA ASP A 118 -5.58 -17.41 8.21
C ASP A 118 -7.00 -17.56 8.78
N PRO A 119 -7.12 -17.74 10.11
CA PRO A 119 -8.42 -17.91 10.75
C PRO A 119 -9.30 -16.65 10.70
N ASN A 120 -8.68 -15.48 10.48
CA ASN A 120 -9.37 -14.19 10.45
C ASN A 120 -9.75 -13.73 9.04
N GLY A 121 -9.35 -14.46 7.99
CA GLY A 121 -9.62 -14.10 6.60
C GLY A 121 -8.93 -12.80 6.15
N TRP A 122 -7.74 -12.50 6.67
CA TRP A 122 -6.97 -11.29 6.33
C TRP A 122 -6.15 -11.40 5.05
N VAL A 123 -5.76 -12.61 4.65
CA VAL A 123 -4.93 -12.88 3.48
C VAL A 123 -5.83 -12.92 2.24
N VAL A 124 -5.56 -12.00 1.32
CA VAL A 124 -6.33 -11.82 0.08
C VAL A 124 -5.38 -11.82 -1.12
N ARG A 125 -5.94 -11.94 -2.33
CA ARG A 125 -5.16 -11.76 -3.56
C ARG A 125 -4.87 -10.27 -3.79
N SER A 126 -3.68 -9.97 -4.32
CA SER A 126 -3.31 -8.63 -4.75
C SER A 126 -4.27 -8.11 -5.83
N PRO A 127 -4.37 -6.78 -6.03
CA PRO A 127 -5.26 -6.22 -7.06
C PRO A 127 -4.98 -6.70 -8.49
N ASP A 128 -3.74 -7.11 -8.79
CA ASP A 128 -3.32 -7.70 -10.07
C ASP A 128 -3.45 -9.23 -10.10
N ASP A 129 -4.01 -9.84 -9.05
CA ASP A 129 -4.20 -11.28 -8.87
C ASP A 129 -2.93 -12.11 -9.08
N THR A 130 -1.78 -11.60 -8.62
CA THR A 130 -0.49 -12.29 -8.76
C THR A 130 0.04 -12.90 -7.46
N THR A 131 -0.25 -12.31 -6.29
CA THR A 131 0.32 -12.73 -5.01
C THR A 131 -0.64 -12.53 -3.84
N GLU A 132 -0.43 -13.28 -2.77
CA GLU A 132 -1.08 -13.12 -1.49
C GLU A 132 -0.58 -11.85 -0.79
N VAL A 133 -1.52 -11.07 -0.28
CA VAL A 133 -1.27 -9.83 0.44
C VAL A 133 -2.15 -9.74 1.69
N VAL A 134 -1.78 -8.85 2.59
CA VAL A 134 -2.67 -8.38 3.67
C VAL A 134 -2.83 -6.88 3.56
N VAL A 135 -4.07 -6.40 3.74
CA VAL A 135 -4.39 -4.96 3.72
C VAL A 135 -4.12 -4.39 5.11
N LEU A 136 -3.06 -3.58 5.21
CA LEU A 136 -2.65 -2.93 6.46
C LEU A 136 -3.45 -1.65 6.73
N PHE A 137 -3.83 -0.95 5.68
CA PHE A 137 -4.62 0.27 5.74
C PHE A 137 -5.51 0.36 4.49
N ASP A 138 -6.72 0.88 4.67
CA ASP A 138 -7.66 1.20 3.61
C ASP A 138 -8.44 2.44 4.06
N GLY A 139 -8.27 3.54 3.37
CA GLY A 139 -8.84 4.82 3.77
C GLY A 139 -9.04 5.76 2.59
N THR A 140 -9.77 6.83 2.87
CA THR A 140 -10.13 7.84 1.88
C THR A 140 -9.44 9.16 2.22
N GLY A 141 -8.71 9.71 1.26
CA GLY A 141 -8.12 11.04 1.35
C GLY A 141 -9.13 12.16 1.13
N GLU A 142 -8.75 13.35 1.56
CA GLU A 142 -9.44 14.59 1.20
C GLU A 142 -9.22 14.88 -0.29
N ALA A 143 -10.26 15.37 -0.97
CA ALA A 143 -10.22 15.74 -2.38
C ALA A 143 -10.48 17.24 -2.56
N SER A 144 -9.84 17.85 -3.56
CA SER A 144 -9.99 19.25 -3.92
C SER A 144 -9.85 19.43 -5.44
N ASN A 145 -10.55 20.44 -5.97
CA ASN A 145 -10.40 20.86 -7.37
C ASN A 145 -9.24 21.85 -7.56
N THR A 146 -8.69 22.38 -6.48
CA THR A 146 -7.48 23.22 -6.48
C THR A 146 -6.38 22.58 -5.64
N PRO A 147 -5.09 22.86 -5.90
CA PRO A 147 -3.99 22.38 -5.08
C PRO A 147 -4.19 22.69 -3.59
N PHE A 148 -3.82 21.74 -2.73
CA PHE A 148 -3.76 22.00 -1.29
C PHE A 148 -2.60 22.95 -0.97
N PRO A 149 -2.76 23.92 -0.06
CA PRO A 149 -1.67 24.79 0.36
C PRO A 149 -0.44 24.00 0.83
N GLY A 150 0.74 24.37 0.33
CA GLY A 150 2.02 23.71 0.64
C GLY A 150 2.18 22.32 0.01
N SER A 151 1.27 21.90 -0.87
CA SER A 151 1.47 20.69 -1.68
C SER A 151 2.47 20.95 -2.82
N PRO A 152 3.08 19.91 -3.39
CA PRO A 152 3.95 20.05 -4.58
C PRO A 152 3.26 20.65 -5.82
N TYR A 153 1.93 20.75 -5.79
CA TYR A 153 1.09 21.25 -6.86
C TYR A 153 0.63 22.70 -6.64
N ASP A 154 0.94 23.27 -5.47
CA ASP A 154 0.64 24.66 -5.10
C ASP A 154 1.68 25.58 -5.76
N LYS A 155 1.34 26.11 -6.94
CA LYS A 155 2.19 26.96 -7.78
C LYS A 155 1.47 28.22 -8.22
#